data_AF-A0A7V6SSN6-F1
#
_entry.id   AF-A0A7V6SSN6-F1
#
_cell.length_a   1.000
_cell.length_b   1.000
_cell.length_c   1.000
_cell.angle_alpha   90.00
_cell.angle_beta   90.00
_cell.angle_gamma   90.00
#
_symmetry.space_group_name_H-M   'P 1'
#
loop_
_entity.id
_entity.type
_entity.pdbx_description
1 polymer ?
#
loop_
_entity_poly.entity_id
_entity_poly.type
_entity_poly.pdbx_seq_one_letter_code
_entity_poly.pdbx_strand_id
1 'polypeptide(L)'
;WIPEYFEYRYGIDWKESIQLLHERGFVRACSAKESLTELNVNQLKDLLRKKKLPLSGKREDVLARVREEISEEELEEMVKLRKYAITQEGSKVLSHHEEIIKRHGLKNL
;
A
#
# COMPACT_ATOMS: atom_id res chain seq x y z
N TRP A 1 2.68 2.56 6.42
CA TRP A 1 3.24 3.32 7.54
C TRP A 1 4.31 2.48 8.20
N ILE A 2 5.54 2.99 8.34
CA ILE A 2 6.62 2.33 9.10
C ILE A 2 6.64 3.00 10.49
N PRO A 3 6.65 2.22 11.59
CA PRO A 3 6.67 2.81 12.94
C PRO A 3 7.89 3.70 13.19
N GLU A 4 7.68 4.87 13.78
CA GLU A 4 8.73 5.88 14.08
C GLU A 4 9.88 5.33 14.94
N TYR A 5 9.64 4.28 15.73
CA TYR A 5 10.71 3.68 16.53
C TYR A 5 11.84 3.09 15.67
N PHE A 6 11.58 2.71 14.41
CA PHE A 6 12.64 2.21 13.54
C PHE A 6 13.63 3.31 13.18
N GLU A 7 13.13 4.51 12.92
CA GLU A 7 13.95 5.70 12.69
C GLU A 7 14.69 6.08 13.98
N TYR A 8 13.97 6.19 15.11
CA TYR A 8 14.56 6.62 16.38
C TYR A 8 15.60 5.63 16.95
N ARG A 9 15.34 4.31 16.94
CA ARG A 9 16.24 3.31 17.56
C ARG A 9 17.34 2.82 16.64
N TYR A 10 17.07 2.72 15.34
CA TYR A 10 17.99 2.08 14.39
C TYR A 10 18.50 3.05 13.32
N GLY A 11 18.08 4.31 13.34
CA GLY A 11 18.47 5.31 12.33
C GLY A 11 17.98 4.96 10.93
N ILE A 12 16.91 4.15 10.81
CA ILE A 12 16.40 3.69 9.53
C ILE A 12 15.60 4.81 8.88
N ASP A 13 16.11 5.35 7.77
CA ASP A 13 15.31 6.15 6.84
C ASP A 13 14.42 5.20 6.02
N TRP A 14 13.11 5.33 6.22
CA TRP A 14 12.14 4.48 5.56
C TRP A 14 12.06 4.72 4.04
N LYS A 15 12.34 5.95 3.58
CA LYS A 15 12.33 6.31 2.15
C LYS A 15 13.52 5.68 1.44
N GLU A 16 14.71 5.79 2.01
CA GLU A 16 15.91 5.14 1.47
C GLU A 16 15.74 3.61 1.48
N SER A 17 15.17 3.07 2.57
CA SER A 17 14.94 1.63 2.70
C SER A 17 13.96 1.11 1.65
N ILE A 18 12.81 1.78 1.44
CA ILE A 18 11.82 1.32 0.45
C ILE A 18 12.36 1.46 -0.97
N GLN A 19 13.14 2.50 -1.25
CA GLN A 19 13.81 2.67 -2.54
C GLN A 19 14.81 1.54 -2.79
N LEU A 20 15.67 1.22 -1.82
CA LEU A 20 16.62 0.11 -1.94
C LEU A 20 15.92 -1.23 -2.15
N LEU A 21 14.83 -1.51 -1.43
CA LEU A 21 14.05 -2.73 -1.60
C LEU A 21 13.41 -2.80 -3.00
N HIS A 22 12.98 -1.66 -3.54
CA HIS A 22 12.43 -1.56 -4.88
C HIS A 22 13.50 -1.80 -5.95
N GLU A 23 14.66 -1.15 -5.83
CA GLU A 23 15.81 -1.30 -6.74
C GLU A 23 16.35 -2.74 -6.75
N ARG A 24 16.31 -3.42 -5.60
CA ARG A 24 16.68 -4.85 -5.50
C ARG A 24 15.59 -5.81 -5.98
N GLY A 25 14.44 -5.29 -6.39
CA GLY A 25 13.31 -6.10 -6.88
C GLY A 25 12.59 -6.89 -5.79
N PHE A 26 12.73 -6.52 -4.52
CA PHE A 26 12.08 -7.21 -3.39
C PHE A 26 10.67 -6.68 -3.11
N VAL A 27 10.39 -5.44 -3.51
CA VAL A 27 9.06 -4.84 -3.47
C VAL A 27 8.77 -4.16 -4.79
N ARG A 28 7.48 -4.00 -5.10
CA ARG A 28 7.00 -3.18 -6.22
C ARG A 28 5.99 -2.17 -5.70
N ALA A 29 5.92 -1.01 -6.33
CA ALA A 29 4.77 -0.13 -6.16
C ALA A 29 3.51 -0.83 -6.70
N CYS A 30 2.42 -0.76 -5.94
CA CYS A 30 1.09 -1.17 -6.38
C CYS A 30 0.51 -0.16 -7.37
N SER A 31 -0.40 -0.61 -8.22
CA SER A 31 -1.20 0.30 -9.05
C SER A 31 -2.11 1.19 -8.18
N ALA A 32 -2.67 2.25 -8.75
CA ALA A 32 -3.69 3.05 -8.08
C ALA A 32 -4.89 2.19 -7.65
N LYS A 33 -5.40 1.28 -8.50
CA LYS A 33 -6.52 0.37 -8.14
C LYS A 33 -6.18 -0.60 -7.01
N GLU A 34 -4.96 -1.15 -7.01
CA GLU A 34 -4.47 -2.00 -5.93
C GLU A 34 -4.38 -1.20 -4.62
N SER A 35 -3.95 0.07 -4.70
CA SER A 35 -3.75 0.96 -3.56
C SER A 35 -5.06 1.50 -2.95
N LEU A 36 -6.20 1.38 -3.64
CA LEU A 36 -7.50 1.85 -3.12
C LEU A 36 -7.90 1.23 -1.78
N THR A 37 -7.38 0.05 -1.43
CA THR A 37 -7.69 -0.60 -0.14
C THR A 37 -7.20 0.20 1.05
N GLU A 38 -6.20 1.05 0.87
CA GLU A 38 -5.62 1.91 1.92
C GLU A 38 -6.46 3.17 2.16
N LEU A 39 -7.40 3.50 1.25
CA LEU A 39 -8.30 4.64 1.40
C LEU A 39 -9.46 4.30 2.34
N ASN A 40 -9.84 5.27 3.16
CA ASN A 40 -11.06 5.18 3.95
C ASN A 40 -12.30 5.43 3.07
N VAL A 41 -13.48 5.10 3.59
CA VAL A 41 -14.73 5.20 2.82
C VAL A 41 -15.05 6.63 2.35
N ASN A 42 -14.66 7.66 3.11
CA ASN A 42 -14.91 9.05 2.73
C ASN A 42 -14.04 9.44 1.53
N GLN A 43 -12.75 9.07 1.55
CA GLN A 43 -11.83 9.27 0.43
C GLN A 43 -12.33 8.55 -0.84
N LEU A 44 -12.84 7.32 -0.71
CA LEU A 44 -13.42 6.59 -1.84
C LEU A 44 -14.68 7.30 -2.40
N LYS A 45 -15.56 7.81 -1.52
CA LYS A 45 -16.72 8.60 -1.94
C LYS A 45 -16.33 9.92 -2.61
N ASP A 46 -15.21 10.53 -2.23
CA ASP A 46 -14.73 11.75 -2.88
C ASP A 46 -14.31 11.48 -4.33
N LEU A 47 -13.71 10.32 -4.63
CA LEU A 47 -13.39 9.90 -6.00
C LEU A 47 -14.66 9.77 -6.85
N LEU A 48 -15.67 9.07 -6.32
CA LEU A 48 -16.97 8.93 -7.01
C LEU A 48 -17.67 10.28 -7.19
N ARG A 49 -17.57 11.19 -6.22
CA ARG A 49 -18.18 12.53 -6.30
C ARG A 49 -17.60 13.34 -7.45
N LYS A 50 -16.27 13.29 -7.65
CA LYS A 50 -15.60 13.96 -8.78
C LYS A 50 -16.09 13.44 -10.14
N LYS A 51 -16.50 12.16 -10.20
CA LYS A 51 -17.06 11.51 -11.39
C LYS A 51 -18.59 11.59 -11.46
N LYS A 52 -19.25 12.28 -10.52
CA LYS A 52 -20.71 12.37 -10.39
C LYS A 52 -21.41 11.00 -10.30
N LEU A 53 -20.73 10.03 -9.69
CA LEU A 53 -21.23 8.67 -9.49
C LEU A 53 -21.96 8.51 -8.14
N PRO A 54 -22.85 7.51 -8.00
CA PRO A 54 -23.56 7.24 -6.75
C PRO A 54 -22.62 6.98 -5.56
N LEU A 55 -22.90 7.60 -4.41
CA LEU A 55 -22.07 7.53 -3.20
C LEU A 55 -22.61 6.56 -2.13
N SER A 56 -23.74 5.91 -2.38
CA SER A 56 -24.41 5.01 -1.43
C SER A 56 -23.75 3.63 -1.38
N GLY A 57 -23.98 2.93 -0.26
CA GLY A 57 -23.47 1.58 0.00
C GLY A 57 -22.52 1.51 1.19
N LYS A 58 -22.16 0.28 1.56
CA LYS A 58 -21.08 0.00 2.51
C LYS A 58 -19.73 0.24 1.83
N ARG A 59 -18.64 0.20 2.60
CA ARG A 59 -17.30 0.54 2.08
C ARG A 59 -16.91 -0.34 0.90
N GLU A 60 -17.25 -1.62 0.96
CA GLU A 60 -16.96 -2.64 -0.04
C GLU A 60 -17.69 -2.33 -1.35
N ASP A 61 -18.97 -1.96 -1.28
CA ASP A 61 -19.76 -1.54 -2.45
C ASP A 61 -19.18 -0.29 -3.11
N VAL A 62 -18.78 0.69 -2.29
CA VAL A 62 -18.15 1.93 -2.76
C VAL A 62 -16.80 1.63 -3.42
N LEU A 63 -15.98 0.78 -2.81
CA LEU A 63 -14.68 0.37 -3.33
C LEU A 63 -14.80 -0.39 -4.66
N ALA A 64 -15.74 -1.32 -4.77
CA ALA A 64 -16.03 -2.05 -6.01
C ALA A 64 -16.41 -1.07 -7.13
N ARG A 65 -17.33 -0.14 -6.85
CA ARG A 65 -17.74 0.87 -7.82
C ARG A 65 -16.59 1.76 -8.29
N VAL A 66 -15.69 2.17 -7.38
CA VAL A 66 -14.50 2.94 -7.78
C VAL A 66 -13.62 2.12 -8.75
N ARG A 67 -13.47 0.81 -8.53
CA ARG A 67 -12.64 -0.06 -9.38
C ARG A 67 -13.25 -0.33 -10.75
N GLU A 68 -14.57 -0.43 -10.81
CA GLU A 68 -15.34 -0.75 -12.02
C GLU A 68 -15.53 0.49 -12.91
N GLU A 69 -15.88 1.63 -12.30
CA GLU A 69 -16.33 2.83 -13.03
C GLU A 69 -15.24 3.87 -13.29
N ILE A 70 -14.08 3.75 -12.63
CA ILE A 70 -12.95 4.68 -12.83
C ILE A 70 -11.77 3.91 -13.43
N SER A 71 -11.22 4.45 -14.52
CA SER A 71 -10.06 3.86 -15.21
C SER A 71 -8.79 3.92 -14.34
N GLU A 72 -7.80 3.09 -14.65
CA GLU A 72 -6.53 3.11 -13.90
C GLU A 72 -5.83 4.46 -14.08
N GLU A 73 -5.82 4.98 -15.30
CA GLU A 73 -5.19 6.24 -15.68
C GLU A 73 -5.76 7.42 -14.89
N GLU A 74 -7.08 7.49 -14.75
CA GLU A 74 -7.73 8.51 -13.94
C GLU A 74 -7.42 8.36 -12.45
N LEU A 75 -7.36 7.13 -11.95
CA LEU A 75 -7.00 6.87 -10.56
C LEU A 75 -5.53 7.23 -10.28
N GLU A 76 -4.63 7.03 -11.24
CA GLU A 76 -3.23 7.44 -11.17
C GLU A 76 -3.09 8.98 -11.04
N GLU A 77 -3.97 9.73 -11.69
CA GLU A 77 -4.07 11.18 -11.54
C GLU A 77 -4.65 11.59 -10.18
N MET A 78 -5.74 10.95 -9.76
CA MET A 78 -6.54 11.36 -8.60
C MET A 78 -5.98 10.91 -7.25
N VAL A 79 -5.25 9.78 -7.22
CA VAL A 79 -4.72 9.17 -5.99
C VAL A 79 -3.21 9.09 -6.11
N LYS A 80 -2.46 9.79 -5.26
CA LYS A 80 -0.99 9.72 -5.24
C LYS A 80 -0.42 8.74 -4.21
N LEU A 81 -1.26 8.29 -3.27
CA LEU A 81 -0.88 7.27 -2.31
C LEU A 81 -0.64 5.93 -3.03
N ARG A 82 0.54 5.34 -2.83
CA ARG A 82 0.89 4.02 -3.38
C ARG A 82 1.25 3.07 -2.26
N LYS A 83 0.63 1.90 -2.29
CA LYS A 83 1.04 0.76 -1.48
C LYS A 83 2.26 0.09 -2.13
N TYR A 84 3.04 -0.63 -1.35
CA TYR A 84 4.05 -1.54 -1.87
C TYR A 84 3.62 -2.98 -1.61
N ALA A 85 3.78 -3.83 -2.62
CA ALA A 85 3.60 -5.27 -2.51
C ALA A 85 4.96 -5.96 -2.53
N ILE A 86 5.08 -7.03 -1.74
CA ILE A 86 6.24 -7.90 -1.78
C ILE A 86 6.25 -8.69 -3.09
N THR A 87 7.43 -8.82 -3.71
CA THR A 87 7.62 -9.64 -4.90
C THR A 87 7.89 -11.10 -4.52
N GLN A 88 8.00 -11.97 -5.53
CA GLN A 88 8.39 -13.36 -5.28
C GLN A 88 9.82 -13.45 -4.70
N GLU A 89 10.74 -12.63 -5.21
CA GLU A 89 12.12 -12.49 -4.76
C GLU A 89 12.17 -11.98 -3.33
N GLY A 90 11.41 -10.93 -3.01
CA GLY A 90 11.30 -10.41 -1.64
C GLY A 90 10.76 -11.47 -0.68
N SER A 91 9.75 -12.23 -1.10
CA SER A 91 9.20 -13.33 -0.29
C SER A 91 10.24 -14.42 -0.01
N LYS A 92 11.05 -14.80 -1.02
CA LYS A 92 12.17 -15.73 -0.82
C LYS A 92 13.16 -15.18 0.22
N VAL A 93 13.55 -13.91 0.12
CA VAL A 93 14.49 -13.29 1.07
C VAL A 93 13.94 -13.37 2.51
N LEU A 94 12.66 -13.06 2.72
CA LEU A 94 12.05 -13.18 4.04
C LEU A 94 12.08 -14.61 4.57
N SER A 95 11.80 -15.61 3.73
CA SER A 95 11.86 -17.02 4.13
C SER A 95 13.27 -17.49 4.49
N HIS A 96 14.30 -17.01 3.79
CA HIS A 96 15.70 -17.38 4.06
C HIS A 96 16.26 -16.74 5.34
N HIS A 97 15.65 -15.66 5.83
CA HIS A 97 16.09 -14.89 6.99
C HIS A 97 15.03 -14.86 8.10
N GLU A 98 14.17 -15.87 8.15
CA GLU A 98 13.07 -15.96 9.12
C GLU A 98 13.58 -15.90 10.57
N GLU A 99 14.78 -16.42 10.84
CA GLU A 99 15.44 -16.39 12.14
C GLU A 99 15.74 -14.96 12.61
N ILE A 100 16.07 -14.04 11.70
CA ILE A 100 16.33 -12.63 12.03
C ILE A 100 15.02 -11.97 12.48
N ILE A 101 13.93 -12.22 11.76
CA ILE A 101 12.59 -11.70 12.07
C ILE A 101 12.13 -12.21 13.44
N LYS A 102 12.27 -13.52 13.68
CA LYS A 102 11.91 -14.14 14.97
C LYS A 102 12.70 -13.55 16.14
N ARG A 103 14.01 -13.31 15.98
CA ARG A 103 14.88 -12.73 17.03
C ARG A 103 14.56 -11.27 17.34
N HIS A 104 14.15 -10.49 16.35
CA HIS A 104 13.69 -9.11 16.58
C HIS A 104 12.39 -9.05 17.41
N GLY A 105 11.64 -10.16 17.43
CA GLY A 105 10.34 -10.25 18.08
C GLY A 105 9.23 -9.85 17.09
N LEU A 106 8.30 -10.78 16.84
CA LEU A 106 7.09 -10.47 16.11
C LEU A 106 6.26 -9.50 16.95
N LYS A 107 5.90 -8.33 16.40
CA LYS A 107 4.73 -7.63 16.92
C LYS A 107 3.55 -8.55 16.64
N ASN A 108 2.87 -9.00 17.70
CA ASN A 108 1.51 -9.51 17.55
C ASN A 108 0.71 -8.38 16.90
N LEU A 109 0.34 -8.56 15.63
CA LEU A 109 -0.55 -7.68 14.89
C LEU A 109 -1.98 -7.89 15.36
#